data_AF-A0A2K2H5Q8-F1
#
_entry.id   AF-A0A2K2H5Q8-F1
#
_cell.length_a   1.000
_cell.length_b   1.000
_cell.length_c   1.000
_cell.angle_alpha   90.00
_cell.angle_beta   90.00
_cell.angle_gamma   90.00
#
_symmetry.space_group_name_H-M   'P 1'
#
loop_
_entity.id
_entity.type
_entity.pdbx_description
1 polymer ?
#
loop_
_entity_poly.entity_id
_entity_poly.type
_entity_poly.pdbx_seq_one_letter_code
_entity_poly.pdbx_strand_id
1 'polypeptide(L)'
;MLLLWGCAGQKQLPGSETVVETSGGDRPDWVTEVPEDEDGLMFFRGFKTKAVTLEGGLTDARENASRQIIEMIEQRGMADYSNVRVERGIPESDADIGSVINDGLKILSDNVVRGIKERETYFEKVEVFTGSGLKYYYNVFSLVAIPENEYRVAMQRAVDTLKVRAREQNNAKAEAFLDEMNKRFYRADVSRQ
;
A
#
# COMPACT_ATOMS: atom_id res chain seq x y z
N MET A 1 -8.47 -10.93 -64.21
CA MET A 1 -9.15 -11.48 -63.03
C MET A 1 -8.63 -10.71 -61.82
N LEU A 2 -9.33 -9.63 -61.42
CA LEU A 2 -8.97 -8.81 -60.27
C LEU A 2 -9.52 -9.47 -59.00
N LEU A 3 -8.63 -9.95 -58.13
CA LEU A 3 -8.97 -10.43 -56.79
C LEU A 3 -9.10 -9.21 -55.88
N LEU A 4 -10.35 -8.81 -55.61
CA LEU A 4 -10.69 -7.86 -54.56
C LEU A 4 -10.49 -8.55 -53.20
N TRP A 5 -9.35 -8.29 -52.56
CA TRP A 5 -9.16 -8.59 -51.14
C TRP A 5 -9.94 -7.56 -50.32
N GLY A 6 -11.19 -7.89 -49.98
CA GLY A 6 -11.94 -7.17 -48.97
C GLY A 6 -11.34 -7.46 -47.61
N CYS A 7 -10.72 -6.46 -46.98
CA CYS A 7 -10.47 -6.49 -45.54
C CYS A 7 -11.82 -6.51 -44.83
N ALA A 8 -12.28 -7.70 -44.46
CA ALA A 8 -13.42 -7.86 -43.57
C ALA A 8 -13.02 -7.30 -42.20
N GLY A 9 -13.36 -6.03 -41.95
CA GLY A 9 -13.18 -5.41 -40.64
C GLY A 9 -13.88 -6.25 -39.59
N GLN A 10 -13.12 -6.72 -38.60
CA GLN A 10 -13.62 -7.51 -37.49
C GLN A 10 -14.76 -6.73 -36.82
N LYS A 11 -15.97 -7.32 -36.80
CA LYS A 11 -17.15 -6.67 -36.24
C LYS A 11 -16.97 -6.61 -34.72
N GLN A 12 -16.60 -5.45 -34.18
CA GLN A 12 -16.48 -5.23 -32.74
C GLN A 12 -17.85 -5.49 -32.08
N LEU A 13 -17.88 -6.43 -31.13
CA LEU A 13 -19.07 -6.72 -30.34
C LEU A 13 -19.24 -5.65 -29.26
N PRO A 14 -20.46 -5.23 -28.91
CA PRO A 14 -20.67 -4.37 -27.75
C PRO A 14 -20.04 -5.00 -26.50
N GLY A 15 -19.25 -4.21 -25.77
CA GLY A 15 -18.44 -4.64 -24.63
C GLY A 15 -17.04 -5.15 -24.99
N SER A 16 -16.67 -5.20 -26.27
CA SER A 16 -15.28 -5.49 -26.65
C SER A 16 -14.36 -4.35 -26.21
N GLU A 17 -13.23 -4.74 -25.61
CA GLU A 17 -12.22 -3.83 -25.09
C GLU A 17 -10.91 -4.04 -25.85
N THR A 18 -10.18 -2.97 -26.14
CA THR A 18 -8.86 -3.03 -26.81
C THR A 18 -7.95 -1.97 -26.22
N VAL A 19 -6.73 -2.37 -25.85
CA VAL A 19 -5.70 -1.42 -25.43
C VAL A 19 -5.21 -0.67 -26.66
N VAL A 20 -5.35 0.66 -26.65
CA VAL A 20 -5.00 1.54 -27.78
C VAL A 20 -3.76 2.38 -27.51
N GLU A 21 -3.33 2.49 -26.26
CA GLU A 21 -2.18 3.30 -25.84
C GLU A 21 -1.61 2.76 -24.52
N THR A 22 -0.29 2.79 -24.36
CA THR A 22 0.41 2.46 -23.11
C THR A 22 1.53 3.45 -22.82
N SER A 23 1.97 3.55 -21.56
CA SER A 23 3.03 4.50 -21.15
C SER A 23 4.46 4.08 -21.53
N GLY A 24 4.69 2.83 -21.92
CA GLY A 24 6.04 2.27 -22.04
C GLY A 24 6.20 1.11 -23.03
N GLY A 25 5.24 0.93 -23.94
CA GLY A 25 5.21 -0.23 -24.84
C GLY A 25 4.60 -1.44 -24.15
N ASP A 26 5.41 -2.50 -23.98
CA ASP A 26 4.97 -3.74 -23.35
C ASP A 26 4.60 -3.54 -21.87
N ARG A 27 3.69 -4.38 -21.38
CA ARG A 27 3.28 -4.35 -19.97
C ARG A 27 4.44 -4.86 -19.09
N PRO A 28 4.93 -4.07 -18.13
CA PRO A 28 5.96 -4.52 -17.19
C PRO A 28 5.50 -5.69 -16.32
N ASP A 29 6.41 -6.60 -15.97
CA ASP A 29 6.10 -7.78 -15.15
C ASP A 29 5.52 -7.40 -13.78
N TRP A 30 5.99 -6.28 -13.20
CA TRP A 30 5.51 -5.80 -11.90
C TRP A 30 4.01 -5.47 -11.87
N VAL A 31 3.41 -5.20 -13.04
CA VAL A 31 1.96 -4.99 -13.19
C VAL A 31 1.19 -6.27 -12.88
N THR A 32 1.79 -7.44 -13.08
CA THR A 32 1.19 -8.74 -12.78
C THR A 32 1.67 -9.28 -11.43
N GLU A 33 2.97 -9.22 -11.14
CA GLU A 33 3.57 -9.76 -9.93
C GLU A 33 4.44 -8.72 -9.22
N VAL A 34 4.09 -8.33 -8.00
CA VAL A 34 4.86 -7.32 -7.26
C VAL A 34 6.25 -7.90 -6.96
N PRO A 35 7.34 -7.15 -7.18
CA PRO A 35 8.68 -7.60 -6.83
C PRO A 35 8.77 -8.00 -5.35
N GLU A 36 9.61 -9.00 -5.06
CA GLU A 36 9.94 -9.35 -3.67
C GLU A 36 10.69 -8.20 -2.98
N ASP A 37 10.62 -8.17 -1.65
CA ASP A 37 11.37 -7.21 -0.85
C ASP A 37 12.88 -7.48 -1.02
N GLU A 38 13.60 -6.52 -1.58
CA GLU A 38 15.01 -6.62 -2.00
C GLU A 38 15.76 -5.33 -1.64
N ASP A 39 17.06 -5.43 -1.36
CA ASP A 39 17.94 -4.29 -1.09
C ASP A 39 17.43 -3.32 0.00
N GLY A 40 16.70 -3.86 0.99
CA GLY A 40 16.10 -3.07 2.06
C GLY A 40 14.94 -2.19 1.60
N LEU A 41 14.27 -2.55 0.50
CA LEU A 41 13.06 -1.90 0.00
C LEU A 41 11.88 -2.86 0.10
N MET A 42 10.78 -2.38 0.66
CA MET A 42 9.49 -3.08 0.62
C MET A 42 8.65 -2.55 -0.53
N PHE A 43 8.19 -3.42 -1.42
CA PHE A 43 7.47 -3.04 -2.63
C PHE A 43 5.96 -3.21 -2.51
N PHE A 44 5.21 -2.27 -3.10
CA PHE A 44 3.75 -2.32 -3.13
C PHE A 44 3.25 -1.85 -4.49
N ARG A 45 2.18 -2.48 -4.99
CA ARG A 45 1.55 -2.10 -6.26
C ARG A 45 0.16 -1.55 -6.03
N GLY A 46 0.02 -0.25 -6.22
CA GLY A 46 -1.27 0.40 -6.35
C GLY A 46 -1.87 0.24 -7.73
N PHE A 47 -3.20 0.16 -7.82
CA PHE A 47 -3.87 0.12 -9.12
C PHE A 47 -5.23 0.82 -9.09
N LYS A 48 -5.61 1.37 -10.25
CA LYS A 48 -6.96 1.83 -10.55
C LYS A 48 -7.35 1.39 -11.96
N THR A 49 -8.35 0.54 -12.06
CA THR A 49 -8.96 0.16 -13.33
C THR A 49 -10.12 1.09 -13.68
N LYS A 50 -10.38 1.28 -14.98
CA LYS A 50 -11.54 2.03 -15.48
C LYS A 50 -11.61 3.48 -14.98
N ALA A 51 -10.46 4.13 -14.80
CA ALA A 51 -10.40 5.55 -14.51
C ALA A 51 -10.89 6.37 -15.71
N VAL A 52 -11.68 7.42 -15.44
CA VAL A 52 -12.20 8.32 -16.49
C VAL A 52 -11.09 9.20 -17.06
N THR A 53 -10.16 9.62 -16.22
CA THR A 53 -8.99 10.43 -16.59
C THR A 53 -7.71 9.75 -16.12
N LEU A 54 -6.61 9.98 -16.84
CA LEU A 54 -5.31 9.46 -16.46
C LEU A 54 -4.87 10.02 -15.11
N GLU A 55 -4.99 11.32 -14.90
CA GLU A 55 -4.64 12.00 -13.64
C GLU A 55 -5.41 11.43 -12.42
N GLY A 56 -6.71 11.20 -12.57
CA GLY A 56 -7.52 10.57 -11.54
C GLY A 56 -7.09 9.12 -11.29
N GLY A 57 -6.78 8.38 -12.35
CA GLY A 57 -6.25 7.01 -12.23
C GLY A 57 -4.90 6.93 -11.51
N LEU A 58 -3.99 7.88 -11.77
CA LEU A 58 -2.70 7.98 -11.10
C LEU A 58 -2.88 8.26 -9.60
N THR A 59 -3.76 9.19 -9.26
CA THR A 59 -4.07 9.54 -7.87
C THR A 59 -4.68 8.34 -7.14
N ASP A 60 -5.71 7.73 -7.71
CA ASP A 60 -6.39 6.56 -7.12
C ASP A 60 -5.43 5.35 -6.98
N ALA A 61 -4.55 5.11 -7.96
CA ALA A 61 -3.56 4.04 -7.87
C ALA A 61 -2.58 4.30 -6.72
N ARG A 62 -2.10 5.53 -6.56
CA ARG A 62 -1.21 5.90 -5.45
C ARG A 62 -1.90 5.78 -4.09
N GLU A 63 -3.16 6.19 -3.99
CA GLU A 63 -3.97 6.01 -2.77
C GLU A 63 -4.21 4.53 -2.46
N ASN A 64 -4.44 3.71 -3.49
CA ASN A 64 -4.56 2.27 -3.35
C ASN A 64 -3.26 1.63 -2.83
N ALA A 65 -2.09 2.03 -3.33
CA ALA A 65 -0.80 1.59 -2.79
C ALA A 65 -0.64 1.99 -1.31
N SER A 66 -0.99 3.24 -0.99
CA SER A 66 -0.92 3.78 0.37
C SER A 66 -1.82 2.98 1.33
N ARG A 67 -3.00 2.57 0.89
CA ARG A 67 -3.90 1.72 1.68
C ARG A 67 -3.32 0.35 1.98
N GLN A 68 -2.69 -0.30 1.00
CA GLN A 68 -2.04 -1.61 1.20
C GLN A 68 -0.91 -1.52 2.25
N ILE A 69 -0.16 -0.41 2.23
CA ILE A 69 0.88 -0.14 3.23
C ILE A 69 0.26 0.03 4.62
N ILE A 70 -0.83 0.78 4.75
CA ILE A 70 -1.55 0.95 6.01
C ILE A 70 -2.06 -0.40 6.52
N GLU A 71 -2.65 -1.22 5.66
CA GLU A 71 -3.13 -2.57 6.00
C GLU A 71 -1.99 -3.46 6.51
N MET A 72 -0.82 -3.44 5.86
CA MET A 72 0.37 -4.16 6.33
C MET A 72 0.79 -3.67 7.73
N ILE A 73 0.81 -2.36 7.96
CA ILE A 73 1.17 -1.75 9.24
C ILE A 73 0.22 -2.21 10.35
N GLU A 74 -1.08 -2.13 10.09
CA GLU A 74 -2.11 -2.55 11.05
C GLU A 74 -2.01 -4.04 11.36
N GLN A 75 -1.82 -4.89 10.35
CA GLN A 75 -1.67 -6.34 10.53
C GLN A 75 -0.45 -6.68 11.38
N ARG A 76 0.73 -6.13 11.04
CA ARG A 76 1.98 -6.37 11.78
C ARG A 76 1.88 -5.83 13.21
N GLY A 77 1.41 -4.60 13.36
CA GLY A 77 1.29 -3.96 14.65
C GLY A 77 0.27 -4.62 15.58
N MET A 78 -0.86 -5.09 15.05
CA MET A 78 -1.85 -5.86 15.83
C MET A 78 -1.33 -7.25 16.23
N ALA A 79 -0.54 -7.89 15.37
CA ALA A 79 0.12 -9.15 15.71
C ALA A 79 1.10 -8.96 16.88
N ASP A 80 1.96 -7.92 16.82
CA ASP A 80 2.90 -7.60 17.89
C ASP A 80 2.19 -7.21 19.19
N TYR A 81 1.14 -6.39 19.10
CA TYR A 81 0.27 -6.06 20.23
C TYR A 81 -0.30 -7.32 20.89
N SER A 82 -0.90 -8.21 20.10
CA SER A 82 -1.50 -9.45 20.59
C SER A 82 -0.48 -10.33 21.32
N ASN A 83 0.73 -10.46 20.76
CA ASN A 83 1.81 -11.25 21.36
C ASN A 83 2.23 -10.68 22.73
N VAL A 84 2.54 -9.38 22.82
CA VAL A 84 2.96 -8.74 24.08
C VAL A 84 1.83 -8.80 25.12
N ARG A 85 0.58 -8.60 24.68
CA ARG A 85 -0.61 -8.68 25.54
C ARG A 85 -0.71 -10.07 26.20
N VAL A 86 -0.60 -11.14 25.41
CA VAL A 86 -0.66 -12.52 25.91
C VAL A 86 0.50 -12.81 26.87
N GLU A 87 1.73 -12.44 26.50
CA GLU A 87 2.94 -12.62 27.33
C GLU A 87 2.83 -11.91 28.69
N ARG A 88 2.13 -10.79 28.74
CA ARG A 88 1.96 -9.97 29.96
C ARG A 88 0.65 -10.24 30.71
N GLY A 89 -0.20 -11.16 30.24
CA GLY A 89 -1.50 -11.44 30.85
C GLY A 89 -2.45 -10.25 30.83
N ILE A 90 -2.34 -9.39 29.82
CA ILE A 90 -3.18 -8.19 29.68
C ILE A 90 -4.52 -8.59 29.03
N PRO A 91 -5.67 -8.23 29.61
CA PRO A 91 -6.98 -8.52 29.00
C PRO A 91 -7.15 -7.84 27.64
N GLU A 92 -7.93 -8.45 26.76
CA GLU A 92 -8.26 -7.84 25.45
C GLU A 92 -9.13 -6.59 25.59
N SER A 93 -9.96 -6.56 26.63
CA SER A 93 -10.86 -5.46 26.96
C SER A 93 -10.15 -4.28 27.64
N ASP A 94 -8.82 -4.27 27.67
CA ASP A 94 -8.05 -3.18 28.26
C ASP A 94 -8.09 -1.94 27.35
N ALA A 95 -9.07 -1.07 27.59
CA ALA A 95 -9.33 0.10 26.77
C ALA A 95 -8.14 1.08 26.74
N ASP A 96 -7.40 1.19 27.84
CA ASP A 96 -6.27 2.09 27.97
C ASP A 96 -5.14 1.70 27.01
N ILE A 97 -4.81 0.40 26.94
CA ILE A 97 -3.77 -0.09 26.03
C ILE A 97 -4.29 -0.15 24.59
N GLY A 98 -5.52 -0.61 24.39
CA GLY A 98 -6.12 -0.69 23.04
C GLY A 98 -6.17 0.67 22.34
N SER A 99 -6.53 1.73 23.06
CA SER A 99 -6.56 3.11 22.52
C SER A 99 -5.16 3.59 22.13
N VAL A 100 -4.17 3.39 23.00
CA VAL A 100 -2.77 3.76 22.75
C VAL A 100 -2.21 3.07 21.51
N ILE A 101 -2.53 1.79 21.32
CA ILE A 101 -2.09 1.03 20.15
C ILE A 101 -2.73 1.57 18.86
N ASN A 102 -4.04 1.77 18.86
CA ASN A 102 -4.73 2.31 17.69
C ASN A 102 -4.18 3.69 17.29
N ASP A 103 -3.89 4.55 18.26
CA ASP A 103 -3.28 5.86 18.00
C ASP A 103 -1.85 5.73 17.48
N GLY A 104 -1.10 4.74 17.99
CA GLY A 104 0.24 4.43 17.52
C GLY A 104 0.29 3.99 16.07
N LEU A 105 -0.61 3.08 15.70
CA LEU A 105 -0.72 2.60 14.32
C LEU A 105 -1.11 3.72 13.37
N LYS A 106 -2.00 4.64 13.78
CA LYS A 106 -2.34 5.82 12.96
C LYS A 106 -1.12 6.73 12.73
N ILE A 107 -0.39 7.07 13.80
CA ILE A 107 0.82 7.91 13.69
C ILE A 107 1.86 7.25 12.78
N LEU A 108 2.06 5.94 12.96
CA LEU A 108 2.99 5.18 12.15
C LEU A 108 2.58 5.18 10.68
N SER A 109 1.34 4.82 10.40
CA SER A 109 0.74 4.82 9.06
C SER A 109 0.92 6.18 8.38
N ASP A 110 0.58 7.27 9.06
CA ASP A 110 0.72 8.62 8.52
C ASP A 110 2.18 8.97 8.19
N ASN A 111 3.12 8.60 9.07
CA ASN A 111 4.54 8.86 8.87
C ASN A 111 5.12 8.05 7.70
N VAL A 112 4.75 6.77 7.59
CA VAL A 112 5.22 5.88 6.53
C VAL A 112 4.63 6.31 5.19
N VAL A 113 3.33 6.60 5.12
CA VAL A 113 2.66 7.03 3.89
C VAL A 113 3.27 8.30 3.32
N ARG A 114 3.68 9.25 4.17
CA ARG A 114 4.41 10.46 3.76
C ARG A 114 5.80 10.19 3.19
N GLY A 115 6.43 9.08 3.58
CA GLY A 115 7.76 8.66 3.10
C GLY A 115 7.74 7.92 1.76
N ILE A 116 6.57 7.42 1.32
CA ILE A 116 6.44 6.57 0.13
C ILE A 116 7.09 7.22 -1.10
N LYS A 117 7.98 6.45 -1.76
CA LYS A 117 8.58 6.82 -3.04
C LYS A 117 7.91 6.05 -4.16
N GLU A 118 7.39 6.78 -5.14
CA GLU A 118 6.96 6.19 -6.41
C GLU A 118 8.20 5.82 -7.21
N ARG A 119 8.24 4.58 -7.69
CA ARG A 119 9.35 4.04 -8.48
C ARG A 119 9.00 4.05 -9.95
N GLU A 120 7.86 3.44 -10.27
CA GLU A 120 7.40 3.29 -11.64
C GLU A 120 5.89 3.45 -11.72
N THR A 121 5.43 3.87 -12.88
CA THR A 121 4.02 4.05 -13.19
C THR A 121 3.77 3.49 -14.59
N TYR A 122 2.70 2.72 -14.72
CA TYR A 122 2.26 2.14 -15.99
C TYR A 122 0.78 2.44 -16.22
N PHE A 123 0.41 2.80 -17.44
CA PHE A 123 -1.00 2.92 -17.82
C PHE A 123 -1.32 2.22 -19.13
N GLU A 124 -2.58 1.83 -19.25
CA GLU A 124 -3.22 1.36 -20.48
C GLU A 124 -4.45 2.21 -20.72
N LYS A 125 -4.53 2.83 -21.90
CA LYS A 125 -5.77 3.42 -22.39
C LYS A 125 -6.55 2.35 -23.11
N VAL A 126 -7.78 2.12 -22.66
CA VAL A 126 -8.65 1.08 -23.19
C VAL A 126 -9.79 1.72 -23.93
N GLU A 127 -9.96 1.33 -25.19
CA GLU A 127 -11.13 1.62 -26.00
C GLU A 127 -12.19 0.54 -25.75
N VAL A 128 -13.44 0.95 -25.56
CA VAL A 128 -14.60 0.07 -25.37
C VAL A 128 -15.67 0.42 -26.38
N PHE A 129 -16.10 -0.56 -27.18
CA PHE A 129 -17.25 -0.38 -28.07
C PHE A 129 -18.56 -0.60 -27.31
N THR A 130 -19.45 0.40 -27.24
CA THR A 130 -20.71 0.31 -26.49
C THR A 130 -21.93 -0.06 -27.34
N GLY A 131 -21.73 -0.44 -28.60
CA GLY A 131 -22.81 -0.65 -29.57
C GLY A 131 -23.34 0.62 -30.22
N SER A 132 -23.20 1.78 -29.55
CA SER A 132 -23.57 3.11 -30.07
C SER A 132 -22.38 4.02 -30.36
N GLY A 133 -21.17 3.63 -29.95
CA GLY A 133 -19.95 4.41 -30.13
C GLY A 133 -18.78 3.83 -29.34
N LEU A 134 -17.67 4.58 -29.32
CA LEU A 134 -16.47 4.25 -28.58
C LEU A 134 -16.41 5.06 -27.30
N LYS A 135 -16.01 4.41 -26.21
CA LYS A 135 -15.64 5.06 -24.94
C LYS A 135 -14.21 4.71 -24.59
N TYR A 136 -13.60 5.54 -23.76
CA TYR A 136 -12.23 5.33 -23.29
C TYR A 136 -12.18 5.35 -21.78
N TYR A 137 -11.28 4.56 -21.22
CA TYR A 137 -10.89 4.62 -19.82
C TYR A 137 -9.41 4.28 -19.67
N TYR A 138 -8.86 4.49 -18.49
CA TYR A 138 -7.48 4.14 -18.14
C TYR A 138 -7.43 3.04 -17.08
N ASN A 139 -6.59 2.03 -17.31
CA ASN A 139 -6.05 1.20 -16.24
C ASN A 139 -4.70 1.76 -15.85
N VAL A 140 -4.51 2.07 -14.58
CA VAL A 140 -3.30 2.72 -14.07
C VAL A 140 -2.74 1.88 -12.94
N PHE A 141 -1.42 1.72 -12.93
CA PHE A 141 -0.67 0.96 -11.96
C PHE A 141 0.50 1.81 -11.48
N SER A 142 0.77 1.76 -10.18
CA SER A 142 1.87 2.48 -9.55
C SER A 142 2.65 1.52 -8.66
N LEU A 143 3.94 1.36 -8.95
CA LEU A 143 4.87 0.66 -8.10
C LEU A 143 5.50 1.67 -7.14
N VAL A 144 5.33 1.42 -5.86
CA VAL A 144 5.93 2.22 -4.80
C VAL A 144 6.84 1.38 -3.95
N ALA A 145 7.81 2.02 -3.31
CA ALA A 145 8.70 1.37 -2.36
C ALA A 145 8.83 2.17 -1.08
N ILE A 146 8.99 1.45 0.03
CA ILE A 146 9.36 2.00 1.33
C ILE A 146 10.73 1.45 1.71
N PRO A 147 11.73 2.31 1.94
CA PRO A 147 12.97 1.87 2.57
C PRO A 147 12.69 1.31 3.96
N GLU A 148 13.16 0.09 4.25
CA GLU A 148 12.93 -0.55 5.55
C GLU A 148 13.51 0.29 6.70
N ASN A 149 14.62 0.99 6.48
CA ASN A 149 15.18 1.88 7.47
C ASN A 149 14.24 3.06 7.80
N GLU A 150 13.57 3.63 6.80
CA GLU A 150 12.57 4.69 7.00
C GLU A 150 11.35 4.14 7.76
N TYR A 151 10.92 2.93 7.43
CA TYR A 151 9.87 2.23 8.18
C TYR A 151 10.24 2.06 9.66
N ARG A 152 11.46 1.58 9.94
CA ARG A 152 11.97 1.42 11.31
C ARG A 152 12.04 2.76 12.05
N VAL A 153 12.56 3.80 11.41
CA VAL A 153 12.61 5.14 12.00
C VAL A 153 11.20 5.68 12.29
N ALA A 154 10.23 5.44 11.41
CA ALA A 154 8.84 5.82 11.62
C ALA A 154 8.21 5.07 12.80
N MET A 155 8.49 3.77 12.94
CA MET A 155 8.07 2.95 14.09
C MET A 155 8.61 3.52 15.39
N GLN A 156 9.91 3.81 15.44
CA GLN A 156 10.55 4.36 16.63
C GLN A 156 9.91 5.69 17.05
N ARG A 157 9.70 6.60 16.09
CA ARG A 157 9.06 7.89 16.34
C ARG A 157 7.62 7.75 16.83
N ALA A 158 6.87 6.78 16.30
CA ALA A 158 5.51 6.51 16.76
C ALA A 158 5.51 6.05 18.23
N VAL A 159 6.35 5.09 18.59
CA VAL A 159 6.49 4.61 19.98
C VAL A 159 6.91 5.73 20.92
N ASP A 160 7.93 6.52 20.56
CA ASP A 160 8.41 7.62 21.39
C ASP A 160 7.31 8.67 21.62
N THR A 161 6.53 8.99 20.57
CA THR A 161 5.39 9.90 20.67
C THR A 161 4.32 9.37 21.64
N LEU A 162 4.00 8.08 21.56
CA LEU A 162 3.03 7.46 22.47
C LEU A 162 3.53 7.42 23.90
N LYS A 163 4.83 7.21 24.13
CA LYS A 163 5.41 7.23 25.47
C LYS A 163 5.30 8.61 26.12
N VAL A 164 5.55 9.68 25.35
CA VAL A 164 5.35 11.05 25.82
C VAL A 164 3.89 11.27 26.22
N ARG A 165 2.93 10.86 25.37
CA ARG A 165 1.50 10.97 25.68
C ARG A 165 1.07 10.16 26.90
N ALA A 166 1.57 8.93 27.04
CA ALA A 166 1.28 8.08 28.19
C ALA A 166 1.77 8.72 29.50
N ARG A 167 2.95 9.37 29.49
CA ARG A 167 3.46 10.13 30.64
C ARG A 167 2.60 11.34 30.97
N GLU A 168 2.21 12.11 29.95
CA GLU A 168 1.31 13.27 30.13
C GLU A 168 -0.04 12.88 30.74
N GLN A 169 -0.52 11.67 30.44
CA GLN A 169 -1.76 11.10 30.97
C GLN A 169 -1.56 10.35 32.30
N ASN A 170 -0.35 10.30 32.85
CA ASN A 170 0.02 9.48 34.02
C ASN A 170 -0.36 7.99 33.87
N ASN A 171 -0.33 7.46 32.65
CA ASN A 171 -0.67 6.07 32.35
C ASN A 171 0.59 5.18 32.39
N ALA A 172 1.01 4.81 33.60
CA ALA A 172 2.19 3.97 33.82
C ALA A 172 2.07 2.59 33.15
N LYS A 173 0.85 2.08 32.99
CA LYS A 173 0.60 0.79 32.33
C LYS A 173 0.89 0.87 30.82
N ALA A 174 0.40 1.91 30.16
CA ALA A 174 0.70 2.17 28.76
C ALA A 174 2.19 2.42 28.54
N GLU A 175 2.86 3.18 29.42
CA GLU A 175 4.31 3.40 29.32
C GLU A 175 5.10 2.09 29.41
N ALA A 176 4.80 1.23 30.40
CA ALA A 176 5.47 -0.06 30.55
C ALA A 176 5.21 -1.00 29.36
N PHE A 177 4.02 -0.94 28.78
CA PHE A 177 3.66 -1.70 27.58
C PHE A 177 4.45 -1.22 26.36
N LEU A 178 4.51 0.10 26.13
CA LEU A 178 5.26 0.72 25.03
C LEU A 178 6.77 0.46 25.15
N ASP A 179 7.32 0.41 26.37
CA ASP A 179 8.71 0.03 26.60
C ASP A 179 9.01 -1.40 26.17
N GLU A 180 8.06 -2.32 26.35
CA GLU A 180 8.22 -3.71 25.91
C GLU A 180 8.15 -3.83 24.38
N MET A 181 7.18 -3.14 23.76
CA MET A 181 7.11 -3.06 22.30
C MET A 181 8.41 -2.51 21.70
N ASN A 182 8.91 -1.41 22.28
CA ASN A 182 10.16 -0.79 21.85
C ASN A 182 11.32 -1.78 21.87
N LYS A 183 11.50 -2.52 22.98
CA LYS A 183 12.54 -3.54 23.10
C LYS A 183 12.40 -4.65 22.07
N ARG A 184 11.18 -5.06 21.74
CA ARG A 184 10.92 -6.12 20.75
C ARG A 184 11.33 -5.66 19.35
N PHE A 185 11.00 -4.42 18.98
CA PHE A 185 11.44 -3.83 17.72
C PHE A 185 12.97 -3.71 17.64
N TYR A 186 13.61 -3.19 18.69
CA TYR A 186 15.08 -3.10 18.75
C TYR A 186 15.80 -4.46 18.75
N ARG A 187 15.22 -5.51 19.34
CA ARG A 187 15.83 -6.85 19.36
C ARG A 187 15.68 -7.59 18.03
N ALA A 188 14.58 -7.38 17.31
CA ALA A 188 14.40 -7.92 15.96
C ALA A 188 15.44 -7.36 14.97
N ASP A 189 15.97 -6.16 15.22
CA ASP A 189 17.03 -5.54 14.41
C ASP A 189 18.41 -6.20 14.58
N VAL A 190 18.71 -6.76 15.76
CA VAL A 190 20.03 -7.37 16.03
C VAL A 190 20.11 -8.80 15.51
N SER A 191 18.98 -9.49 15.35
CA SER A 191 18.93 -10.88 14.88
C SER A 191 18.86 -11.05 13.36
N ARG A 192 18.75 -9.95 12.60
CA ARG A 192 18.71 -9.93 11.12
C ARG A 192 19.97 -9.32 10.47
N GLN A 193 20.95 -8.88 11.27
CA GLN A 193 22.30 -8.52 10.82
C GLN A 193 23.23 -9.73 10.93
#